data_AF-A0A2E6DQY8-F1
#
_entry.id   AF-A0A2E6DQY8-F1
#
_cell.length_a   1.000
_cell.length_b   1.000
_cell.length_c   1.000
_cell.angle_alpha   90.00
_cell.angle_beta   90.00
_cell.angle_gamma   90.00
#
_symmetry.space_group_name_H-M   'P 1'
#
loop_
_entity.id
_entity.type
_entity.pdbx_description
1 polymer ?
#
loop_
_entity_poly.entity_id
_entity_poly.type
_entity_poly.pdbx_seq_one_letter_code
_entity_poly.pdbx_strand_id
1 'polypeptide(L)'
;MDTDLTYLAWSAFLCSVLWLPYVLERIQSQGLGKVLTYPENPPAPAAWAQRAQRAHLNLVENLPAFAALVIIAHLTDVNAATGAGIFFWARLVHAVVHILGISYIRTLAFAASWVGMLIIFFSLL
;
A
#
# COMPACT_ATOMS: atom_id res chain seq x y z
N MET A 1 7.04 -12.29 17.86
CA MET A 1 6.62 -12.27 16.44
C MET A 1 7.87 -12.15 15.62
N ASP A 2 7.98 -12.96 14.57
CA ASP A 2 9.11 -12.87 13.67
C ASP A 2 9.08 -11.54 12.91
N THR A 3 10.27 -11.06 12.54
CA THR A 3 10.46 -9.71 11.98
C THR A 3 9.71 -9.54 10.65
N ASP A 4 9.66 -10.59 9.84
CA ASP A 4 8.93 -10.67 8.57
C ASP A 4 7.40 -10.59 8.76
N LEU A 5 6.82 -11.33 9.70
CA LEU A 5 5.40 -11.24 10.06
C LEU A 5 5.05 -9.85 10.61
N THR A 6 5.98 -9.22 11.33
CA THR A 6 5.80 -7.84 11.81
C THR A 6 5.70 -6.86 10.64
N TYR A 7 6.52 -7.00 9.60
CA TYR A 7 6.41 -6.20 8.38
C TYR A 7 5.15 -6.48 7.56
N LEU A 8 4.67 -7.73 7.55
CA LEU A 8 3.37 -8.07 6.99
C LEU A 8 2.24 -7.35 7.74
N ALA A 9 2.24 -7.40 9.06
CA ALA A 9 1.26 -6.70 9.89
C ALA A 9 1.26 -5.18 9.63
N TRP A 10 2.44 -4.56 9.58
CA TRP A 10 2.56 -3.13 9.25
C TRP A 10 2.12 -2.78 7.83
N SER A 11 2.38 -3.65 6.85
CA SER A 11 1.93 -3.46 5.46
C SER A 11 0.40 -3.57 5.34
N ALA A 12 -0.20 -4.53 6.05
CA ALA A 12 -1.65 -4.68 6.15
C ALA A 12 -2.28 -3.46 6.84
N PHE A 13 -1.67 -3.00 7.95
CA PHE A 13 -2.11 -1.79 8.64
C PHE A 13 -2.05 -0.56 7.72
N LEU A 14 -0.93 -0.34 7.02
CA LEU A 14 -0.78 0.74 6.05
C LEU A 14 -1.90 0.70 5.00
N CYS A 15 -2.17 -0.47 4.42
CA CYS A 15 -3.28 -0.66 3.47
C CYS A 15 -4.62 -0.25 4.08
N SER A 16 -4.91 -0.71 5.31
CA SER A 16 -6.17 -0.44 6.01
C SER A 16 -6.43 1.03 6.33
N VAL A 17 -5.39 1.88 6.37
CA VAL A 17 -5.52 3.31 6.69
C VAL A 17 -5.42 4.22 5.48
N LEU A 18 -4.90 3.75 4.34
CA LEU A 18 -4.70 4.58 3.14
C LEU A 18 -6.00 5.06 2.49
N TRP A 19 -7.15 4.50 2.87
CA TRP A 19 -8.43 5.01 2.41
C TRP A 19 -8.86 6.31 3.10
N LEU A 20 -8.39 6.56 4.32
CA LEU A 20 -8.81 7.68 5.15
C LEU A 20 -8.63 9.03 4.45
N PRO A 21 -7.46 9.36 3.86
CA PRO A 21 -7.25 10.69 3.29
C PRO A 21 -8.25 11.06 2.19
N TYR A 22 -8.52 10.15 1.25
CA TYR A 22 -9.44 10.46 0.15
C TYR A 22 -10.91 10.35 0.52
N VAL A 23 -11.27 9.60 1.58
CA VAL A 23 -12.65 9.66 2.10
C VAL A 23 -12.89 10.93 2.91
N LEU A 24 -11.92 11.35 3.73
CA LEU A 24 -12.02 12.63 4.44
C LEU A 24 -12.14 13.81 3.47
N GLU A 25 -11.39 13.80 2.37
CA GLU A 25 -11.54 14.81 1.33
C GLU A 25 -12.93 14.81 0.71
N ARG A 26 -13.50 13.64 0.40
CA ARG A 26 -14.87 13.53 -0.11
C ARG A 26 -15.91 14.04 0.88
N ILE A 27 -15.74 13.74 2.17
CA ILE A 27 -16.63 14.25 3.23
C ILE A 27 -16.51 15.77 3.31
N GLN A 28 -15.30 16.31 3.23
CA GLN A 28 -15.05 17.75 3.29
C GLN A 28 -15.61 18.49 2.05
N SER A 29 -15.47 17.92 0.86
CA SER A 29 -15.88 18.57 -0.40
C SER A 29 -17.36 18.39 -0.73
N GLN A 30 -17.98 17.27 -0.33
CA GLN A 30 -19.36 16.94 -0.72
C GLN A 30 -20.34 16.90 0.45
N GLY A 31 -19.84 16.83 1.69
CA GLY A 31 -20.64 16.63 2.90
C GLY A 31 -20.98 15.15 3.14
N LEU A 32 -21.05 14.76 4.43
CA LEU A 32 -21.28 13.36 4.85
C LEU A 32 -22.54 12.75 4.23
N GLY A 33 -23.64 13.50 4.19
CA GLY A 33 -24.93 13.01 3.67
C GLY A 33 -24.85 12.57 2.20
N LYS A 34 -24.08 13.27 1.36
CA LYS A 34 -23.89 12.87 -0.04
C LYS A 34 -22.94 11.69 -0.18
N VAL A 35 -21.88 11.63 0.62
CA VAL A 35 -20.91 10.52 0.61
C VAL A 35 -21.54 9.18 1.00
N LEU A 36 -22.55 9.21 1.87
CA LEU A 36 -23.32 8.02 2.26
C LEU A 36 -24.37 7.59 1.21
N THR A 37 -24.56 8.39 0.15
CA THR A 37 -25.46 8.08 -0.96
C THR A 37 -24.67 7.73 -2.23
N TYR A 38 -25.37 7.34 -3.29
CA TYR A 38 -24.80 7.06 -4.60
C TYR A 38 -25.21 8.15 -5.61
N PRO A 39 -24.64 9.37 -5.55
CA PRO A 39 -24.96 10.41 -6.51
C PRO A 39 -24.50 9.99 -7.91
N GLU A 40 -25.32 10.23 -8.94
CA GLU A 40 -24.97 9.88 -10.32
C GLU A 40 -23.78 10.68 -10.87
N ASN A 41 -23.63 11.94 -10.42
CA ASN A 41 -22.54 12.84 -10.84
C ASN A 41 -21.88 13.51 -9.63
N PRO A 42 -21.05 12.79 -8.85
CA PRO A 42 -20.32 13.40 -7.75
C PRO A 42 -19.31 14.43 -8.27
N PRO A 43 -19.08 15.54 -7.53
CA PRO A 43 -17.99 16.45 -7.82
C PRO A 43 -16.65 15.71 -7.89
N ALA A 44 -15.78 16.12 -8.81
CA ALA A 44 -14.45 15.55 -8.92
C ALA A 44 -13.65 15.79 -7.61
N PRO A 45 -13.09 14.75 -6.98
CA PRO A 45 -12.23 14.90 -5.81
C PRO A 45 -10.99 15.72 -6.15
N ALA A 46 -10.38 16.36 -5.14
CA ALA A 46 -9.11 17.03 -5.31
C ALA A 46 -8.04 16.09 -5.93
N ALA A 47 -7.16 16.65 -6.75
CA ALA A 47 -6.17 15.86 -7.48
C ALA A 47 -5.28 14.99 -6.57
N TRP A 48 -4.98 15.45 -5.36
CA TRP A 48 -4.23 14.68 -4.36
C TRP A 48 -5.03 13.50 -3.80
N ALA A 49 -6.34 13.65 -3.61
CA ALA A 49 -7.22 12.57 -3.14
C ALA A 49 -7.35 11.48 -4.20
N GLN A 50 -7.44 11.85 -5.48
CA GLN A 50 -7.38 10.89 -6.59
C GLN A 50 -6.03 10.14 -6.64
N ARG A 51 -4.92 10.79 -6.26
CA ARG A 51 -3.61 10.11 -6.13
C ARG A 51 -3.55 9.20 -4.90
N ALA A 52 -4.13 9.61 -3.78
CA ALA A 52 -4.24 8.78 -2.58
C ALA A 52 -5.05 7.51 -2.86
N GLN A 53 -6.16 7.61 -3.57
CA GLN A 53 -6.95 6.45 -3.99
C GLN A 53 -6.14 5.49 -4.87
N ARG A 54 -5.38 6.02 -5.84
CA ARG A 54 -4.49 5.21 -6.68
C ARG A 54 -3.36 4.55 -5.88
N ALA A 55 -2.78 5.25 -4.91
CA ALA A 55 -1.78 4.70 -4.01
C ALA A 55 -2.33 3.53 -3.17
N HIS A 56 -3.55 3.68 -2.66
CA HIS A 56 -4.24 2.64 -1.92
C HIS A 56 -4.51 1.41 -2.80
N LEU A 57 -5.14 1.59 -3.97
CA LEU A 57 -5.44 0.48 -4.89
C LEU A 57 -4.17 -0.27 -5.32
N ASN A 58 -3.08 0.45 -5.58
CA ASN A 58 -1.81 -0.18 -5.92
C ASN A 58 -1.27 -1.05 -4.78
N LEU A 59 -1.42 -0.64 -3.51
CA LEU A 59 -1.04 -1.50 -2.38
C LEU A 59 -1.99 -2.69 -2.24
N VAL A 60 -3.30 -2.51 -2.40
CA VAL A 60 -4.31 -3.60 -2.37
C VAL A 60 -4.00 -4.69 -3.40
N GLU A 61 -3.55 -4.33 -4.59
CA GLU A 61 -3.19 -5.29 -5.64
C GLU A 61 -1.91 -6.10 -5.33
N ASN A 62 -0.97 -5.50 -4.58
CA ASN A 62 0.33 -6.13 -4.32
C ASN A 62 0.36 -6.86 -2.96
N LEU A 63 -0.47 -6.45 -2.01
CA LEU A 63 -0.49 -7.00 -0.65
C LEU A 63 -0.78 -8.52 -0.61
N PRO A 64 -1.71 -9.10 -1.39
CA PRO A 64 -1.97 -10.54 -1.37
C PRO A 64 -0.75 -11.37 -1.77
N ALA A 65 -0.03 -10.96 -2.82
CA ALA A 65 1.16 -11.65 -3.28
C ALA A 65 2.29 -11.57 -2.23
N PHE A 66 2.51 -10.38 -1.67
CA PHE A 66 3.47 -10.20 -0.57
C PHE A 66 3.13 -11.04 0.67
N ALA A 67 1.85 -11.03 1.07
CA ALA A 67 1.37 -11.81 2.21
C ALA A 67 1.59 -13.31 2.02
N ALA A 68 1.26 -13.83 0.83
CA ALA A 68 1.49 -15.24 0.51
C ALA A 68 2.98 -15.62 0.65
N LEU A 69 3.89 -14.82 0.11
CA LEU A 69 5.33 -15.08 0.20
C LEU A 69 5.85 -15.06 1.65
N VAL A 70 5.46 -14.08 2.46
CA VAL A 70 5.87 -13.99 3.86
C VAL A 70 5.31 -15.15 4.68
N ILE A 71 4.04 -15.52 4.46
CA ILE A 71 3.41 -16.64 5.18
C ILE A 71 4.09 -17.96 4.81
N ILE A 72 4.37 -18.21 3.53
CA ILE A 72 5.11 -19.41 3.10
C ILE A 72 6.49 -19.45 3.77
N ALA A 73 7.22 -18.34 3.75
CA ALA A 73 8.56 -18.26 4.35
C ALA A 73 8.53 -18.57 5.85
N HIS A 74 7.56 -18.02 6.58
CA HIS A 74 7.35 -18.32 8.00
C HIS A 74 7.02 -19.80 8.23
N LEU A 75 6.16 -20.41 7.39
CA LEU A 75 5.80 -21.82 7.52
C LEU A 75 6.92 -22.79 7.16
N THR A 76 7.92 -22.36 6.37
CA THR A 76 9.08 -23.17 5.97
C THR A 76 10.37 -22.78 6.70
N ASP A 77 10.28 -21.99 7.79
CA ASP A 77 11.41 -21.49 8.57
C ASP A 77 12.48 -20.74 7.73
N VAL A 78 12.08 -20.11 6.63
CA VAL A 78 12.95 -19.31 5.76
C VAL A 78 12.92 -17.85 6.21
N ASN A 79 14.11 -17.25 6.37
CA ASN A 79 14.20 -15.85 6.77
C ASN A 79 13.83 -14.89 5.62
N ALA A 80 12.68 -14.25 5.72
CA ALA A 80 12.18 -13.25 4.77
C ALA A 80 12.34 -11.78 5.24
N ALA A 81 12.99 -11.53 6.39
CA ALA A 81 12.95 -10.24 7.08
C ALA A 81 13.48 -9.07 6.22
N THR A 82 14.55 -9.29 5.46
CA THR A 82 15.15 -8.26 4.59
C THR A 82 14.21 -7.87 3.46
N GLY A 83 13.67 -8.85 2.73
CA GLY A 83 12.73 -8.59 1.63
C GLY A 83 11.42 -7.95 2.13
N ALA A 84 10.93 -8.39 3.29
CA ALA A 84 9.74 -7.85 3.93
C ALA A 84 9.93 -6.40 4.39
N GLY A 85 11.08 -6.07 4.98
CA GLY A 85 11.44 -4.70 5.36
C GLY A 85 11.53 -3.77 4.15
N ILE A 86 12.20 -4.20 3.07
CA ILE A 86 12.29 -3.45 1.82
C ILE A 86 10.90 -3.19 1.26
N PHE A 87 10.04 -4.22 1.20
CA PHE A 87 8.67 -4.06 0.72
C PHE A 87 7.91 -2.99 1.52
N PHE A 88 7.88 -3.11 2.85
CA PHE A 88 7.14 -2.19 3.70
C PHE A 88 7.60 -0.74 3.55
N TRP A 89 8.90 -0.48 3.74
CA TRP A 89 9.42 0.89 3.69
C TRP A 89 9.27 1.51 2.31
N ALA A 90 9.47 0.73 1.24
CA ALA A 90 9.25 1.19 -0.11
C ALA A 90 7.78 1.52 -0.38
N ARG A 91 6.83 0.76 0.18
CA ARG A 91 5.38 1.06 0.08
C ARG A 91 4.97 2.29 0.88
N LEU A 92 5.57 2.51 2.05
CA LEU A 92 5.35 3.72 2.82
C LEU A 92 5.82 4.95 2.05
N VAL A 93 7.05 4.92 1.52
CA VAL A 93 7.59 5.98 0.67
C VAL A 93 6.71 6.18 -0.56
N HIS A 94 6.39 5.12 -1.29
CA HIS A 94 5.53 5.15 -2.47
C HIS A 94 4.20 5.86 -2.19
N ALA A 95 3.51 5.50 -1.10
CA ALA A 95 2.24 6.11 -0.74
C ALA A 95 2.39 7.62 -0.51
N VAL A 96 3.36 8.04 0.30
CA VAL A 96 3.61 9.46 0.61
C VAL A 96 3.94 10.24 -0.67
N VAL A 97 4.93 9.80 -1.45
CA VAL A 97 5.36 10.54 -2.65
C VAL A 97 4.30 10.54 -3.75
N HIS A 98 3.50 9.47 -3.86
CA HIS A 98 2.42 9.42 -4.83
C HIS A 98 1.31 10.43 -4.48
N ILE A 99 0.92 10.52 -3.21
CA ILE A 99 -0.06 11.51 -2.73
C ILE A 99 0.44 12.94 -3.00
N LEU A 100 1.71 13.22 -2.70
CA LEU A 100 2.35 14.51 -2.95
C LEU A 100 2.51 14.84 -4.45
N GLY A 101 2.44 13.84 -5.33
CA GLY A 101 2.53 14.04 -6.78
C GLY A 101 3.96 14.03 -7.34
N ILE A 102 4.91 13.39 -6.63
CA ILE A 102 6.31 13.31 -7.06
C ILE A 102 6.51 12.07 -7.94
N SER A 103 6.53 12.26 -9.26
CA SER A 103 6.41 11.17 -10.25
C SER A 103 7.58 10.17 -10.28
N TYR A 104 8.84 10.63 -10.22
CA TYR A 104 10.00 9.75 -10.39
C TYR A 104 10.27 8.87 -9.16
N ILE A 105 10.21 9.47 -7.97
CA ILE A 105 10.47 8.76 -6.70
C ILE A 105 9.42 7.66 -6.49
N ARG A 106 8.16 7.92 -6.88
CA ARG A 106 7.10 6.91 -6.83
C ARG A 106 7.50 5.65 -7.59
N THR A 107 7.96 5.77 -8.83
CA THR A 107 8.29 4.60 -9.65
C THR A 107 9.46 3.82 -9.07
N LEU A 108 10.48 4.51 -8.56
CA LEU A 108 11.62 3.87 -7.88
C LEU A 108 11.19 3.14 -6.60
N ALA A 109 10.31 3.76 -5.80
CA ALA A 109 9.78 3.14 -4.59
C ALA A 109 8.92 1.90 -4.93
N PHE A 110 8.10 1.96 -5.98
CA PHE A 110 7.37 0.78 -6.45
C PHE A 110 8.33 -0.35 -6.85
N ALA A 111 9.34 -0.04 -7.67
CA ALA A 111 10.34 -1.02 -8.11
C ALA A 111 11.11 -1.63 -6.93
N ALA A 112 11.51 -0.83 -5.95
CA ALA A 112 12.17 -1.31 -4.73
C ALA A 112 11.26 -2.28 -3.95
N SER A 113 9.97 -1.97 -3.82
CA SER A 113 9.03 -2.90 -3.17
C SER A 113 8.91 -4.23 -3.92
N TRP A 114 8.94 -4.19 -5.26
CA TRP A 114 8.89 -5.38 -6.10
C TRP A 114 10.16 -6.23 -5.96
N VAL A 115 11.35 -5.59 -5.90
CA VAL A 115 12.61 -6.26 -5.58
C VAL A 115 12.55 -6.93 -4.20
N GLY A 116 11.94 -6.28 -3.21
CA GLY A 116 11.68 -6.89 -1.91
C GLY A 116 10.92 -8.21 -2.00
N MET A 117 9.87 -8.28 -2.82
CA MET A 117 9.13 -9.53 -3.06
C MET A 117 9.98 -10.59 -3.77
N LEU A 118 10.80 -10.19 -4.75
CA LEU A 118 11.71 -11.11 -5.44
C LEU A 118 12.74 -11.72 -4.48
N ILE A 119 13.30 -10.93 -3.56
CA ILE A 119 14.24 -11.43 -2.55
C ILE A 119 13.57 -12.53 -1.72
N ILE A 120 12.32 -12.34 -1.29
CA ILE A 120 11.60 -13.38 -0.53
C ILE A 120 11.39 -14.60 -1.41
N PHE A 121 10.89 -14.41 -2.63
CA PHE A 121 10.63 -15.51 -3.57
C PHE A 121 11.88 -16.36 -3.83
N PHE A 122 13.03 -15.75 -4.11
CA PHE A 122 14.27 -16.49 -4.35
C PHE A 122 14.85 -17.11 -3.07
N SER A 123 14.50 -16.61 -1.88
CA SER A 123 14.89 -17.24 -0.62
C SER A 123 14.09 -18.52 -0.33
N LEU A 124 12.95 -18.69 -0.99
CA LEU A 124 12.06 -19.86 -0.87
C LEU A 124 12.43 -21.00 -1.83
N LEU A 125 13.33 -20.76 -2.80
CA LEU A 125 13.81 -21.75 -3.75
C LEU A 125 15.09 -22.42 -3.23
#